data_AF-A0A377HSV8-F1
#
_entry.id   AF-A0A377HSV8-F1
#
_cell.length_a   1.000
_cell.length_b   1.000
_cell.length_c   1.000
_cell.angle_alpha   90.00
_cell.angle_beta   90.00
_cell.angle_gamma   90.00
#
_symmetry.space_group_name_H-M   'P 1'
#
loop_
_entity.id
_entity.type
_entity.pdbx_description
1 polymer ?
#
loop_
_entity_poly.entity_id
_entity_poly.type
_entity_poly.pdbx_seq_one_letter_code
_entity_poly.pdbx_strand_id
1 'polypeptide(L)'
;MTIGVSLLNTISLAAFLFAPIGNTWFSIISLSVFGITLGIQLCFLGGLLATDISHKSASGIALGMMGVFGYAGAAAGEFLTGFMIDKTAVINEAGQKIYDFDSLSYFWISADLFSVLASILFAIVVYYQNKKTS
;
A
#
# COMPACT_ATOMS: atom_id res chain seq x y z
N MET A 1 -1.94 15.77 -5.82
CA MET A 1 -0.66 15.07 -5.60
C MET A 1 -0.88 13.61 -5.21
N THR A 2 -1.69 13.34 -4.19
CA THR A 2 -1.91 11.99 -3.63
C THR A 2 -2.45 10.96 -4.62
N ILE A 3 -3.43 11.31 -5.46
CA ILE A 3 -4.03 10.35 -6.43
C ILE A 3 -2.98 9.81 -7.42
N GLY A 4 -2.14 10.68 -7.98
CA GLY A 4 -1.12 10.28 -8.97
C GLY A 4 -0.06 9.36 -8.37
N VAL A 5 0.36 9.66 -7.13
CA VAL A 5 1.29 8.81 -6.37
C VAL A 5 0.63 7.46 -6.07
N SER A 6 -0.61 7.43 -5.57
CA SER A 6 -1.31 6.17 -5.29
C SER A 6 -1.50 5.31 -6.55
N LEU A 7 -1.82 5.92 -7.70
CA LEU A 7 -1.92 5.19 -8.97
C LEU A 7 -0.58 4.60 -9.42
N LEU A 8 0.50 5.40 -9.34
CA LEU A 8 1.83 4.92 -9.67
C LEU A 8 2.26 3.77 -8.76
N ASN A 9 1.85 3.80 -7.50
CA ASN A 9 2.12 2.73 -6.53
C ASN A 9 1.48 1.42 -6.98
N THR A 10 0.18 1.45 -7.27
CA THR A 10 -0.59 0.29 -7.73
C THR A 10 -0.05 -0.27 -9.03
N ILE A 11 0.29 0.60 -9.99
CA ILE A 11 0.87 0.18 -11.27
C ILE A 11 2.24 -0.48 -11.05
N SER A 12 3.08 0.09 -10.18
CA SER A 12 4.41 -0.45 -9.90
C SER A 12 4.34 -1.80 -9.17
N LEU A 13 3.40 -1.95 -8.24
CA LEU A 13 3.13 -3.22 -7.56
C LEU A 13 2.63 -4.29 -8.54
N ALA A 14 1.66 -3.94 -9.39
CA ALA A 14 1.14 -4.84 -10.41
C ALA A 14 2.23 -5.23 -11.42
N ALA A 15 3.06 -4.28 -11.85
CA ALA A 15 4.20 -4.55 -12.74
C ALA A 15 5.23 -5.47 -12.08
N PHE A 16 5.46 -5.35 -10.77
CA PHE A 16 6.35 -6.26 -10.03
C PHE A 16 5.74 -7.68 -9.94
N LEU A 17 4.47 -7.80 -9.56
CA LEU A 17 3.80 -9.09 -9.34
C LEU A 17 3.58 -9.88 -10.64
N PHE A 18 3.32 -9.19 -11.75
CA PHE A 18 3.16 -9.81 -13.07
C PHE A 18 4.43 -9.72 -13.94
N ALA A 19 5.59 -9.50 -13.33
CA ALA A 19 6.86 -9.46 -14.05
C ALA A 19 7.13 -10.81 -14.75
N PRO A 20 7.56 -10.81 -16.02
CA PRO A 20 7.92 -12.05 -16.72
C PRO A 20 9.04 -12.80 -16.01
N ILE A 21 8.88 -14.12 -15.88
CA ILE A 21 9.87 -14.99 -15.25
C ILE A 21 11.20 -14.86 -16.01
N GLY A 22 12.27 -14.53 -15.30
CA GLY A 22 13.62 -14.37 -15.85
C GLY A 22 14.03 -12.93 -16.18
N ASN A 23 13.14 -11.94 -16.06
CA ASN A 23 13.51 -10.52 -16.23
C ASN A 23 13.72 -9.80 -14.89
N THR A 24 14.85 -10.10 -14.23
CA THR A 24 15.19 -9.54 -12.92
C THR A 24 15.28 -8.01 -12.91
N TRP A 25 15.75 -7.41 -14.00
CA TRP A 25 15.88 -5.95 -14.11
C TRP A 25 14.53 -5.24 -14.05
N PHE A 26 13.52 -5.80 -14.73
CA PHE A 26 12.17 -5.25 -14.67
C PHE A 26 11.62 -5.30 -13.25
N SER A 27 11.78 -6.42 -12.54
CA SER A 27 11.35 -6.54 -11.14
C SER A 27 12.07 -5.54 -10.22
N ILE A 28 13.38 -5.35 -10.38
CA ILE A 28 14.16 -4.38 -9.59
C ILE A 28 13.63 -2.96 -9.80
N ILE A 29 13.39 -2.56 -11.05
CA ILE A 29 12.88 -1.23 -11.37
C ILE A 29 11.48 -1.06 -10.79
N SER A 30 10.57 -2.00 -11.04
CA SER A 30 9.20 -1.96 -10.53
C SER A 30 9.16 -1.86 -9.00
N LEU A 31 9.97 -2.66 -8.30
CA LEU A 31 10.06 -2.62 -6.83
C LEU A 31 10.69 -1.32 -6.32
N SER A 32 11.67 -0.76 -7.04
CA SER A 32 12.28 0.53 -6.70
C SER A 32 11.28 1.67 -6.81
N VAL A 33 10.50 1.71 -7.91
CA VAL A 33 9.45 2.71 -8.10
C VAL A 33 8.35 2.55 -7.06
N PHE A 34 7.93 1.31 -6.77
CA PHE A 34 6.98 1.01 -5.70
C PHE A 34 7.49 1.53 -4.35
N GLY A 35 8.74 1.23 -3.98
CA GLY A 35 9.34 1.68 -2.72
C GLY A 35 9.43 3.21 -2.58
N ILE A 36 9.84 3.90 -3.65
CA ILE A 36 9.87 5.37 -3.67
C ILE A 36 8.46 5.94 -3.48
N THR A 37 7.49 5.36 -4.19
CA THR A 37 6.10 5.84 -4.17
C THR A 37 5.45 5.61 -2.80
N LEU A 38 5.66 4.43 -2.19
CA LEU A 38 5.27 4.18 -0.81
C LEU A 38 5.94 5.14 0.18
N GLY A 39 7.23 5.43 0.01
CA GLY A 39 7.96 6.39 0.84
C GLY A 39 7.35 7.79 0.78
N ILE A 40 7.04 8.28 -0.42
CA ILE A 40 6.36 9.58 -0.61
C ILE A 40 4.99 9.58 0.11
N GLN A 41 4.23 8.49 -0.02
CA GLN A 41 2.90 8.38 0.56
C GLN A 41 2.95 8.34 2.10
N LEU A 42 3.92 7.63 2.68
CA LEU A 42 4.16 7.59 4.12
C LEU A 42 4.60 8.95 4.67
N CYS A 43 5.50 9.65 4.00
CA CYS A 43 5.92 11.00 4.40
C CYS A 43 4.77 12.02 4.31
N PHE A 44 3.92 11.88 3.29
CA PHE A 44 2.79 12.78 3.11
C PHE A 44 1.67 12.53 4.13
N LEU A 45 1.21 11.29 4.28
CA LEU A 45 0.13 10.92 5.20
C LEU A 45 0.58 10.90 6.66
N GLY A 46 1.70 10.23 6.93
CA GLY A 46 2.24 10.05 8.27
C GLY A 46 2.95 11.28 8.81
N GLY A 47 3.51 12.11 7.91
CA GLY A 47 4.21 13.34 8.25
C GLY A 47 3.31 14.57 8.10
N LEU A 48 3.33 15.13 6.89
CA LEU A 48 2.78 16.45 6.58
C LEU A 48 1.28 16.58 6.93
N LEU A 49 0.47 15.61 6.50
CA LEU A 49 -0.98 15.63 6.73
C LEU A 49 -1.33 15.48 8.21
N ALA A 50 -0.64 14.59 8.93
CA ALA A 50 -0.85 14.39 10.36
C ALA A 50 -0.50 15.67 11.14
N THR A 51 0.59 16.36 10.77
CA THR A 51 0.97 17.62 11.40
C THR A 51 0.06 18.79 11.05
N ASP A 52 -0.49 18.81 9.84
CA ASP A 52 -1.36 19.90 9.37
C ASP A 52 -2.74 19.87 10.04
N ILE A 53 -3.26 18.68 10.36
CA ILE A 53 -4.57 18.50 11.00
C ILE A 53 -4.49 18.68 12.52
N SER A 54 -3.33 18.45 13.12
CA SER A 54 -3.16 18.44 14.58
C SER A 54 -2.87 19.82 15.16
N HIS A 55 -3.27 20.03 16.42
CA HIS A 55 -2.84 21.21 17.18
C HIS A 55 -1.32 21.20 17.38
N LYS A 56 -0.69 22.39 17.40
CA LYS A 56 0.78 22.55 17.53
C LYS A 56 1.39 21.79 18.72
N SER A 57 0.68 21.68 19.83
CA SER A 57 1.14 20.94 21.02
C SER A 57 0.96 19.42 20.94
N ALA A 58 0.10 18.93 20.03
CA ALA A 58 -0.23 17.52 19.86
C ALA A 58 0.38 16.89 18.59
N SER A 59 1.04 17.69 17.75
CA SER A 59 1.59 17.27 16.47
C SER A 59 2.59 16.12 16.58
N GLY A 60 3.47 16.15 17.59
CA GLY A 60 4.40 15.05 17.86
C GLY A 60 3.71 13.75 18.28
N ILE A 61 2.61 13.83 19.04
CA ILE A 61 1.80 12.66 19.43
C ILE A 61 1.08 12.09 18.22
N ALA A 62 0.53 12.94 17.35
CA ALA A 62 -0.11 12.52 16.10
C ALA A 62 0.88 11.77 15.20
N LEU A 63 2.09 12.29 15.00
CA LEU A 63 3.16 11.63 14.25
C LEU A 63 3.53 10.27 14.87
N GLY A 64 3.70 10.23 16.19
CA GLY A 64 4.03 9.01 16.93
C GLY A 64 2.96 7.92 16.77
N MET A 65 1.68 8.29 16.84
CA MET A 65 0.57 7.35 16.61
C MET A 65 0.54 6.82 15.18
N MET A 66 0.84 7.65 14.17
CA MET A 66 0.95 7.18 12.79
C MET A 66 2.00 6.07 12.64
N GLY A 67 3.12 6.17 13.35
CA GLY A 67 4.14 5.12 13.40
C GLY A 67 3.63 3.81 14.02
N VAL A 68 2.89 3.89 15.14
CA VAL A 68 2.29 2.72 15.80
C VAL A 68 1.30 2.02 14.86
N PHE A 69 0.43 2.78 14.20
CA PHE A 69 -0.49 2.22 13.21
C PHE A 69 0.25 1.62 12.00
N GLY A 70 1.37 2.22 11.59
CA GLY A 70 2.23 1.68 10.54
C GLY A 70 2.76 0.28 10.87
N TYR A 71 3.32 0.08 12.08
CA TYR A 71 3.77 -1.25 12.51
C TYR A 71 2.63 -2.24 12.70
N ALA A 72 1.49 -1.80 13.24
CA ALA A 72 0.30 -2.64 13.34
C ALA A 72 -0.19 -3.09 11.95
N GLY A 73 -0.19 -2.20 10.96
CA GLY A 73 -0.51 -2.51 9.57
C GLY A 73 0.48 -3.47 8.93
N ALA A 74 1.78 -3.29 9.17
CA ALA A 74 2.81 -4.21 8.69
C ALA A 74 2.62 -5.63 9.25
N ALA A 75 2.42 -5.75 10.57
CA ALA A 75 2.16 -7.02 11.22
C ALA A 75 0.87 -7.69 10.71
N ALA A 76 -0.19 -6.90 10.49
CA ALA A 76 -1.43 -7.39 9.89
C ALA A 76 -1.22 -7.90 8.45
N GLY A 77 -0.44 -7.18 7.65
CA GLY A 77 -0.09 -7.59 6.28
C GLY A 77 0.71 -8.89 6.22
N GLU A 78 1.67 -9.05 7.13
CA GLU A 78 2.44 -10.30 7.28
C GLU A 78 1.54 -11.47 7.69
N PHE A 79 0.66 -11.26 8.67
CA PHE A 79 -0.30 -12.28 9.12
C PHE A 79 -1.28 -12.69 8.01
N LEU A 80 -1.86 -11.73 7.29
CA LEU A 80 -2.79 -11.99 6.18
C LEU A 80 -2.12 -12.74 5.04
N THR A 81 -0.90 -12.34 4.67
CA THR A 81 -0.11 -13.04 3.65
C THR A 81 0.18 -14.48 4.06
N GLY A 82 0.63 -14.69 5.30
CA GLY A 82 0.89 -16.03 5.82
C GLY A 82 -0.36 -16.91 5.85
N PHE A 83 -1.49 -16.36 6.28
CA PHE A 83 -2.78 -17.06 6.29
C PHE A 83 -3.23 -17.46 4.89
N MET A 84 -3.11 -16.57 3.90
CA MET A 84 -3.47 -16.89 2.51
C MET A 84 -2.56 -17.96 1.91
N ILE A 85 -1.25 -17.87 2.13
CA ILE A 85 -0.29 -18.86 1.64
C ILE A 85 -0.58 -20.25 2.23
N ASP A 86 -0.90 -20.33 3.52
CA ASP A 86 -1.21 -21.61 4.17
C ASP A 86 -2.52 -22.23 3.65
N LYS A 87 -3.54 -21.40 3.39
CA LYS A 87 -4.85 -21.86 2.89
C LYS A 87 -4.86 -22.26 1.43
N THR A 88 -4.04 -21.62 0.60
CA THR A 88 -3.98 -21.90 -0.84
C THR A 88 -2.84 -22.85 -1.21
N ALA A 89 -2.05 -23.33 -0.23
CA ALA A 89 -1.06 -24.36 -0.46
C ALA A 89 -1.72 -25.73 -0.71
N VAL A 90 -1.49 -26.31 -1.89
CA VAL A 90 -1.97 -27.65 -2.24
C VAL A 90 -0.79 -28.62 -2.25
N ILE A 91 -0.98 -29.81 -1.67
CA ILE A 91 0.01 -30.88 -1.74
C ILE A 91 -0.24 -31.66 -3.04
N ASN A 92 0.72 -31.61 -3.97
CA ASN A 92 0.65 -32.40 -5.19
C ASN A 92 0.79 -33.90 -4.93
N GLU A 93 0.44 -34.73 -5.91
CA GLU A 93 0.57 -36.20 -5.86
C GLU A 93 2.00 -36.68 -5.55
N ALA A 94 3.02 -35.85 -5.80
CA ALA A 94 4.43 -36.09 -5.47
C ALA A 94 4.84 -35.68 -4.03
N GLY A 95 3.89 -35.24 -3.19
CA GLY A 95 4.14 -34.80 -1.81
C GLY A 95 4.75 -33.39 -1.68
N GLN A 96 4.81 -32.62 -2.77
CA GLN A 96 5.36 -31.25 -2.78
C GLN A 96 4.25 -30.23 -2.52
N LYS A 97 4.48 -29.29 -1.60
CA LYS A 97 3.61 -28.12 -1.40
C LYS A 97 3.77 -27.14 -2.56
N ILE A 98 2.73 -26.97 -3.36
CA ILE A 98 2.63 -25.90 -4.36
C ILE A 98 1.91 -24.72 -3.72
N TYR A 99 2.53 -23.56 -3.76
CA TYR A 99 1.97 -22.30 -3.29
C TYR A 99 1.36 -21.54 -4.47
N ASP A 100 0.10 -21.15 -4.34
CA ASP A 100 -0.56 -20.26 -5.28
C ASP A 100 -0.26 -18.79 -4.91
N PHE A 101 0.62 -18.17 -5.70
CA PHE A 101 0.99 -16.76 -5.57
C PHE A 101 0.08 -15.83 -6.38
N ASP A 102 -0.76 -16.35 -7.27
CA ASP A 102 -1.68 -15.52 -8.07
C ASP A 102 -2.77 -14.97 -7.16
N SER A 103 -3.36 -15.83 -6.32
CA SER A 103 -4.36 -15.42 -5.32
C SER A 103 -3.84 -14.31 -4.40
N LEU A 104 -2.57 -14.43 -3.95
CA LEU A 104 -1.91 -13.42 -3.11
C LEU A 104 -1.66 -12.11 -3.88
N SER A 105 -1.25 -12.22 -5.15
CA SER A 105 -0.99 -11.07 -6.01
C SER A 105 -2.25 -10.24 -6.27
N TYR A 106 -3.36 -10.90 -6.60
CA TYR A 106 -4.65 -10.23 -6.78
C TYR A 106 -5.15 -9.54 -5.51
N PHE A 107 -4.94 -10.17 -4.34
CA PHE A 107 -5.29 -9.57 -3.07
C PHE A 107 -4.54 -8.24 -2.84
N TRP A 108 -3.22 -8.23 -2.99
CA TRP A 108 -2.43 -7.02 -2.77
C TRP A 108 -2.72 -5.91 -3.78
N ILE A 109 -2.94 -6.26 -5.05
CA ILE A 109 -3.33 -5.28 -6.07
C ILE A 109 -4.73 -4.71 -5.77
N SER A 110 -5.67 -5.54 -5.31
CA SER A 110 -7.00 -5.07 -4.93
C SER A 110 -6.95 -4.12 -3.72
N ALA A 111 -6.11 -4.42 -2.72
CA ALA A 111 -5.86 -3.54 -1.58
C ALA A 111 -5.29 -2.18 -2.01
N ASP A 112 -4.34 -2.19 -2.94
CA ASP A 112 -3.77 -0.98 -3.53
C ASP A 112 -4.82 -0.18 -4.31
N LEU A 113 -5.71 -0.84 -5.04
CA LEU A 113 -6.83 -0.19 -5.73
C LEU A 113 -7.80 0.46 -4.74
N PHE A 114 -8.10 -0.19 -3.61
CA PHE A 114 -8.86 0.44 -2.53
C PHE A 114 -8.15 1.67 -1.95
N SER A 115 -6.82 1.65 -1.84
CA SER A 115 -6.04 2.83 -1.45
C SER A 115 -6.19 3.98 -2.45
N VAL A 116 -6.21 3.69 -3.76
CA VAL A 116 -6.47 4.71 -4.80
C VAL A 116 -7.88 5.29 -4.64
N LEU A 117 -8.89 4.44 -4.42
CA LEU A 117 -10.26 4.90 -4.20
C LEU A 117 -10.38 5.80 -2.97
N ALA A 118 -9.72 5.43 -1.86
CA ALA A 118 -9.66 6.26 -0.66
C ALA A 118 -8.99 7.62 -0.92
N SER A 119 -7.91 7.64 -1.71
CA SER A 119 -7.21 8.87 -2.12
C SER A 119 -8.11 9.79 -2.96
N ILE A 120 -8.92 9.22 -3.86
CA ILE A 120 -9.92 9.96 -4.66
C ILE A 120 -11.01 10.54 -3.74
N LEU A 121 -11.58 9.72 -2.85
CA LEU A 121 -12.61 10.17 -1.90
C LEU A 121 -12.09 11.31 -1.03
N PHE A 122 -10.87 11.20 -0.51
CA PHE A 122 -10.23 12.25 0.27
C PHE A 122 -10.11 13.56 -0.53
N ALA A 123 -9.64 13.48 -1.79
CA ALA A 123 -9.55 14.65 -2.65
C ALA A 123 -10.91 15.30 -2.91
N ILE A 124 -11.97 14.50 -3.12
CA ILE A 124 -13.34 14.99 -3.29
C ILE A 124 -13.80 15.74 -2.03
N VAL A 125 -13.60 15.16 -0.84
CA VAL A 125 -13.96 15.80 0.44
C VAL A 125 -13.25 17.15 0.60
N VAL A 126 -11.94 17.20 0.34
CA VAL A 126 -11.14 18.44 0.41
C VAL A 126 -11.64 19.49 -0.59
N TYR A 127 -12.00 19.07 -1.80
CA TYR A 127 -12.58 19.96 -2.80
C TYR A 127 -13.89 20.60 -2.31
N TYR A 128 -14.79 19.81 -1.74
CA TYR A 128 -16.06 20.33 -1.19
C TYR A 128 -15.86 21.24 0.03
N GLN A 129 -14.89 20.95 0.89
CA GLN A 129 -14.58 21.82 2.04
C GLN A 129 -14.05 23.18 1.60
N ASN A 130 -13.14 23.22 0.62
CA ASN A 130 -12.63 24.48 0.07
C ASN A 130 -13.76 25.32 -0.54
N LYS A 131 -14.71 24.69 -1.25
CA LYS A 131 -15.86 25.41 -1.82
C LYS A 131 -16.80 26.00 -0.76
N LYS A 132 -16.91 25.37 0.42
CA LYS A 132 -17.78 25.85 1.51
C LYS A 132 -17.16 27.00 2.32
N THR A 133 -15.85 27.18 2.22
CA THR A 133 -15.09 28.17 3.01
C THR A 133 -14.78 29.45 2.20
N SER A 134 -15.13 29.44 0.90
CA SER A 134 -15.02 30.58 -0.02
C SER A 134 -16.38 31.19 -0.35
#